data_AF-A0A6P5E365-F1
#
_entry.id   AF-A0A6P5E365-F1
#
_cell.length_a   1.000
_cell.length_b   1.000
_cell.length_c   1.000
_cell.angle_alpha   90.00
_cell.angle_beta   90.00
_cell.angle_gamma   90.00
#
_symmetry.space_group_name_H-M   'P 1'
#
loop_
_entity.id
_entity.type
_entity.pdbx_description
1 polymer ?
#
loop_
_entity_poly.entity_id
_entity_poly.type
_entity_poly.pdbx_seq_one_letter_code
_entity_poly.pdbx_strand_id
1 'polypeptide(L)'
;MPLSTAGVLSSASTASNRSRNRPRYRTKALSSEVDESLFGAIKPLTRSDSPIVLLRDKHAIQKTLTALGLDHKPETIQLITRDMVRELIIPTKDPSGQSLIMSPEEFERIKWASHVLTKEELEAREQAFKKEKEAIVDTVTTRKKIMKQKEMVWRNNRKLSDLEEVAKERAQNLLQRANQLRMEQEEELKDMKKIILNAKCHAIRDAQILEKQLIQKELDAEEKRLDQMMEVERQKSVQRQEELDRKRREERIRGRRHIVEQMEKNQEERSLLAEQREQEKEQMLEYMEKLQEEDLRDLEQRHQQKLKMQAEIKRINDENQRQKAELLAQEKLADQMVMEFTKKKMAREAEFEAEQERIRREKEKEIARLRAMQEKAQDYQAEQHNLVAREIPEASRSRLGQLEQASS
;
A
#
# COMPACT_ATOMS: atom_id res chain seq x y z
N MET A 1 14.21 0.48 -31.83
CA MET A 1 13.89 1.79 -32.42
C MET A 1 13.65 2.78 -31.28
N PRO A 2 14.62 3.62 -30.92
CA PRO A 2 14.42 4.70 -29.95
C PRO A 2 13.96 5.96 -30.69
N LEU A 3 12.99 6.68 -30.12
CA LEU A 3 12.62 8.02 -30.57
C LEU A 3 12.98 9.01 -29.47
N SER A 4 14.00 9.81 -29.76
CA SER A 4 14.32 11.07 -29.10
C SER A 4 13.78 12.22 -29.95
N THR A 5 13.06 13.17 -29.35
CA THR A 5 13.03 14.59 -29.71
C THR A 5 12.61 15.37 -28.45
N ALA A 6 13.54 16.09 -27.81
CA ALA A 6 13.84 17.50 -28.01
C ALA A 6 12.77 18.44 -27.40
N GLY A 7 12.99 18.82 -26.13
CA GLY A 7 12.35 19.96 -25.47
C GLY A 7 13.36 21.09 -25.30
N VAL A 8 13.01 22.26 -25.82
CA VAL A 8 13.76 23.52 -25.79
C VAL A 8 13.22 24.38 -24.62
N LEU A 9 14.05 25.34 -24.16
CA LEU A 9 13.77 26.47 -23.24
C LEU A 9 13.86 26.08 -21.74
N SER A 10 14.56 26.78 -20.85
CA SER A 10 14.94 28.20 -20.79
C SER A 10 16.22 28.41 -19.98
N SER A 11 17.01 29.38 -20.44
CA SER A 11 18.06 30.07 -19.73
C SER A 11 17.50 30.86 -18.54
N ALA A 12 18.03 30.63 -17.34
CA ALA A 12 17.86 31.50 -16.19
C ALA A 12 19.23 32.07 -15.80
N SER A 13 19.50 33.29 -16.26
CA SER A 13 20.65 34.10 -15.88
C SER A 13 20.38 34.73 -14.51
N THR A 14 21.05 34.23 -13.48
CA THR A 14 21.13 34.88 -12.17
C THR A 14 22.05 36.10 -12.26
N ALA A 15 21.45 37.27 -12.47
CA ALA A 15 22.12 38.56 -12.32
C ALA A 15 22.32 38.87 -10.82
N SER A 16 23.50 38.58 -10.27
CA SER A 16 23.87 39.04 -8.93
C SER A 16 24.35 40.49 -8.98
N ASN A 17 23.51 41.41 -8.50
CA ASN A 17 23.85 42.80 -8.24
C ASN A 17 24.97 42.91 -7.18
N ARG A 18 26.23 43.07 -7.61
CA ARG A 18 27.31 43.54 -6.74
C ARG A 18 27.26 45.07 -6.66
N SER A 19 26.60 45.58 -5.62
CA SER A 19 26.65 47.00 -5.26
C SER A 19 28.07 47.39 -4.85
N ARG A 20 28.67 48.31 -5.62
CA ARG A 20 29.96 48.94 -5.31
C ARG A 20 29.82 49.84 -4.08
N ASN A 21 30.55 49.54 -3.01
CA ASN A 21 30.76 50.47 -1.90
C ASN A 21 31.68 51.61 -2.37
N ARG A 22 31.12 52.83 -2.50
CA ARG A 22 31.89 54.08 -2.64
C ARG A 22 31.76 54.85 -1.32
N PRO A 23 32.84 55.43 -0.76
CA PRO A 23 32.74 56.20 0.47
C PRO A 23 32.00 57.51 0.19
N ARG A 24 30.82 57.68 0.78
CA ARG A 24 30.13 58.98 0.81
C ARG A 24 30.73 59.78 1.96
N TYR A 25 31.37 60.90 1.66
CA TYR A 25 31.66 61.93 2.65
C TYR A 25 30.34 62.51 3.15
N ARG A 26 30.15 62.49 4.47
CA ARG A 26 29.00 63.10 5.15
C ARG A 26 29.34 64.57 5.42
N THR A 27 28.75 65.47 4.65
CA THR A 27 28.79 66.91 4.92
C THR A 27 28.06 67.18 6.25
N LYS A 28 28.76 67.68 7.27
CA LYS A 28 28.13 68.18 8.50
C LYS A 28 28.01 69.70 8.37
N ALA A 29 26.77 70.18 8.27
CA ALA A 29 26.29 71.57 8.37
C ALA A 29 26.90 72.61 7.40
N LEU A 30 26.05 73.38 6.73
CA LEU A 30 26.43 74.44 5.79
C LEU A 30 26.54 75.84 6.44
N SER A 31 26.31 75.95 7.75
CA SER A 31 26.41 77.20 8.50
C SER A 31 27.00 76.92 9.89
N SER A 32 28.20 77.46 10.12
CA SER A 32 28.87 77.47 11.42
C SER A 32 28.50 78.79 12.11
N GLU A 33 27.56 78.77 13.05
CA GLU A 33 27.43 79.87 14.00
C GLU A 33 28.53 79.71 15.06
N VAL A 34 29.60 80.47 14.88
CA VAL A 34 30.63 80.66 15.90
C VAL A 34 30.12 81.72 16.85
N ASP A 35 29.95 81.39 18.12
CA ASP A 35 29.65 82.36 19.17
C ASP A 35 30.91 83.19 19.46
N GLU A 36 30.99 84.38 18.87
CA GLU A 36 32.10 85.32 19.06
C GLU A 36 32.15 85.92 20.48
N SER A 37 31.23 85.55 21.37
CA SER A 37 31.25 85.96 22.78
C SER A 37 32.35 85.26 23.60
N LEU A 38 33.04 84.25 23.03
CA LEU A 38 34.09 83.48 23.71
C LEU A 38 35.49 84.12 23.64
N PHE A 39 35.70 85.13 22.78
CA PHE A 39 36.94 85.90 22.70
C PHE A 39 36.64 87.34 23.12
N GLY A 40 37.06 87.70 24.33
CA GLY A 40 36.70 88.96 25.00
C GLY A 40 36.80 90.21 24.12
N ALA A 41 35.66 90.85 23.89
CA ALA A 41 35.58 92.17 23.29
C ALA A 41 36.25 93.21 24.22
N ILE A 42 37.25 93.91 23.69
CA ILE A 42 37.90 95.05 24.33
C ILE A 42 36.90 96.23 24.28
N LYS A 43 36.34 96.62 25.43
CA LYS A 43 35.60 97.89 25.57
C LYS A 43 36.60 99.03 25.85
N PRO A 44 36.50 100.19 25.17
CA PRO A 44 37.26 101.37 25.54
C PRO A 44 36.56 102.11 26.69
N LEU A 45 37.22 102.24 27.83
CA LEU A 45 36.73 103.05 28.93
C LEU A 45 37.43 104.42 28.91
N THR A 46 36.66 105.46 28.63
CA THR A 46 37.04 106.84 28.89
C THR A 46 36.46 107.28 30.24
N ARG A 47 37.36 107.89 31.05
CA ARG A 47 37.19 108.94 32.06
C ARG A 47 36.31 108.79 33.33
N SER A 48 36.97 109.23 34.43
CA SER A 48 36.50 109.74 35.75
C SER A 48 35.79 108.73 36.66
N ASP A 49 36.23 108.44 37.90
CA ASP A 49 36.47 109.39 38.99
C ASP A 49 37.54 108.96 40.03
N SER A 50 38.34 109.95 40.44
CA SER A 50 39.02 110.20 41.73
C SER A 50 39.61 109.06 42.60
N PRO A 51 40.89 109.16 43.01
CA PRO A 51 41.35 108.63 44.29
C PRO A 51 40.92 109.57 45.42
N ILE A 52 40.04 109.10 46.31
CA ILE A 52 39.72 109.79 47.57
C ILE A 52 40.97 109.68 48.48
N VAL A 53 41.72 110.77 48.51
CA VAL A 53 42.72 111.07 49.54
C VAL A 53 41.95 111.52 50.78
N LEU A 54 41.79 110.64 51.77
CA LEU A 54 41.32 111.03 53.11
C LEU A 54 42.47 111.72 53.87
N LEU A 55 42.77 112.96 53.47
CA LEU A 55 43.44 113.93 54.32
C LEU A 55 42.42 114.38 55.38
N ARG A 56 42.53 113.82 56.59
CA ARG A 56 41.82 114.34 57.76
C ARG A 56 42.39 115.71 58.12
N ASP A 57 41.67 116.75 57.73
CA ASP A 57 41.81 118.08 58.33
C ASP A 57 41.40 118.04 59.80
N LYS A 58 42.37 118.36 60.67
CA LYS A 58 42.17 118.53 62.11
C LYS A 58 41.66 119.95 62.41
N HIS A 59 40.47 120.28 61.91
CA HIS A 59 39.70 121.48 62.30
C HIS A 59 38.34 121.08 62.92
N ALA A 60 38.31 119.99 63.68
CA ALA A 60 37.11 119.52 64.35
C ALA A 60 37.40 118.87 65.72
N ILE A 61 38.40 119.39 66.45
CA ILE A 61 38.47 119.24 67.92
C ILE A 61 38.89 120.61 68.46
N GLN A 62 37.97 121.58 68.40
CA GLN A 62 37.85 122.74 69.30
C GLN A 62 36.57 123.54 68.96
N LYS A 63 35.47 122.81 68.80
CA LYS A 63 34.09 123.31 68.97
C LYS A 63 33.38 122.47 70.02
N THR A 64 34.06 122.29 71.15
CA THR A 64 33.51 122.00 72.47
C THR A 64 34.47 122.68 73.43
N LEU A 65 33.95 123.45 74.39
CA LEU A 65 34.68 124.39 75.27
C LEU A 65 34.81 125.84 74.75
N THR A 66 33.79 126.32 74.03
CA THR A 66 33.29 127.70 74.20
C THR A 66 31.88 127.61 74.79
N ALA A 67 31.77 127.10 76.00
CA ALA A 67 30.51 127.02 76.73
C ALA A 67 30.74 126.80 78.23
N LEU A 68 31.45 127.70 78.91
CA LEU A 68 31.26 127.98 80.34
C LEU A 68 31.79 129.39 80.63
N GLY A 69 30.95 130.39 80.36
CA GLY A 69 31.01 131.62 81.13
C GLY A 69 30.66 131.26 82.58
N LEU A 70 31.64 131.38 83.46
CA LEU A 70 31.41 131.45 84.89
C LEU A 70 32.16 132.66 85.41
N ASP A 71 31.38 133.72 85.64
CA ASP A 71 31.71 134.81 86.55
C ASP A 71 32.05 134.21 87.92
N HIS A 72 33.34 134.17 88.26
CA HIS A 72 33.75 133.73 89.59
C HIS A 72 33.48 134.86 90.58
N LYS A 73 32.45 134.68 91.42
CA LYS A 73 32.24 135.47 92.63
C LYS A 73 33.41 135.21 93.60
N PRO A 74 33.91 136.21 94.35
CA PRO A 74 34.99 135.97 95.31
C PRO A 74 34.48 135.13 96.50
N GLU A 75 35.20 134.06 96.84
CA GLU A 75 34.91 133.22 98.00
C GLU A 75 35.09 134.03 99.30
N THR A 76 34.09 133.98 100.19
CA THR A 76 34.07 134.69 101.48
C THR A 76 34.01 133.65 102.60
N ILE A 77 34.89 133.75 103.60
CA ILE A 77 34.84 132.89 104.81
C ILE A 77 34.28 133.71 105.97
N GLN A 78 33.25 133.18 106.64
CA GLN A 78 32.68 133.74 107.87
C GLN A 78 33.46 133.21 109.09
N LEU A 79 34.10 134.10 109.84
CA LEU A 79 34.79 133.78 111.09
C LEU A 79 33.92 134.23 112.27
N ILE A 80 33.41 133.25 113.03
CA ILE A 80 32.53 133.46 114.20
C ILE A 80 33.39 133.35 115.47
N THR A 81 33.57 134.47 116.19
CA THR A 81 34.05 134.45 117.59
C THR A 81 32.98 135.04 118.51
N ARG A 82 33.05 134.70 119.82
CA ARG A 82 31.93 134.70 120.77
C ARG A 82 31.08 135.97 120.88
N ASP A 83 31.54 137.14 120.43
CA ASP A 83 30.73 138.37 120.45
C ASP A 83 30.66 139.15 119.11
N MET A 84 31.26 138.70 118.00
CA MET A 84 31.05 139.30 116.67
C MET A 84 31.42 138.33 115.53
N VAL A 85 30.57 138.24 114.50
CA VAL A 85 30.87 137.56 113.22
C VAL A 85 31.40 138.57 112.22
N ARG A 86 32.57 138.28 111.62
CA ARG A 86 33.15 139.11 110.54
C ARG A 86 33.30 138.28 109.27
N GLU A 87 32.92 138.87 108.14
CA GLU A 87 33.07 138.30 106.80
C GLU A 87 34.39 138.77 106.16
N LEU A 88 35.26 137.83 105.80
CA LEU A 88 36.56 138.08 105.14
C LEU A 88 36.55 137.54 103.71
N ILE A 89 36.90 138.39 102.74
CA ILE A 89 37.00 138.08 101.30
C ILE A 89 38.41 137.56 100.98
N ILE A 90 38.53 136.40 100.32
CA ILE A 90 39.81 135.84 99.87
C ILE A 90 40.15 136.40 98.48
N PRO A 91 41.28 137.11 98.30
CA PRO A 91 41.75 137.53 96.98
C PRO A 91 42.17 136.30 96.14
N THR A 92 41.51 136.07 95.00
CA THR A 92 41.79 134.97 94.05
C THR A 92 42.97 135.27 93.10
N LYS A 93 43.69 136.37 93.31
CA LYS A 93 44.88 136.78 92.55
C LYS A 93 45.96 137.28 93.52
N ASP A 94 47.13 136.65 93.46
CA ASP A 94 48.29 136.93 94.32
C ASP A 94 48.91 138.32 94.06
N PRO A 95 49.28 139.08 95.11
CA PRO A 95 49.96 140.38 94.99
C PRO A 95 51.48 140.30 94.69
N SER A 96 52.04 139.14 94.32
CA SER A 96 53.49 138.95 94.04
C SER A 96 53.87 138.28 92.70
N GLY A 97 52.91 137.82 91.87
CA GLY A 97 53.14 137.45 90.47
C GLY A 97 54.14 136.31 90.17
N GLN A 98 54.45 135.40 91.11
CA GLN A 98 55.51 134.38 90.95
C GLN A 98 55.08 132.91 91.13
N SER A 99 53.77 132.58 91.08
CA SER A 99 53.23 131.22 91.22
C SER A 99 52.40 130.80 89.99
N LEU A 100 52.76 129.70 89.30
CA LEU A 100 52.06 129.15 88.12
C LEU A 100 51.18 127.96 88.54
N ILE A 101 49.85 128.10 88.47
CA ILE A 101 48.86 127.02 88.72
C ILE A 101 48.58 126.31 87.39
N MET A 102 48.85 125.00 87.29
CA MET A 102 48.80 124.24 86.02
C MET A 102 48.04 122.91 86.15
N SER A 103 47.45 122.40 85.04
CA SER A 103 46.65 121.17 85.01
C SER A 103 47.51 119.88 84.99
N PRO A 104 47.04 118.73 85.52
CA PRO A 104 47.84 117.50 85.59
C PRO A 104 48.30 116.98 84.22
N GLU A 105 47.45 117.09 83.18
CA GLU A 105 47.78 116.63 81.83
C GLU A 105 48.82 117.53 81.15
N GLU A 106 48.76 118.84 81.38
CA GLU A 106 49.80 119.77 80.92
C GLU A 106 51.07 119.58 81.73
N PHE A 107 50.98 119.28 83.02
CA PHE A 107 52.13 118.94 83.86
C PHE A 107 52.80 117.68 83.36
N GLU A 108 52.04 116.62 83.04
CA GLU A 108 52.62 115.41 82.44
C GLU A 108 53.15 115.67 81.03
N ARG A 109 52.44 116.41 80.16
CA ARG A 109 52.96 116.77 78.83
C ARG A 109 54.27 117.55 78.93
N ILE A 110 54.35 118.55 79.81
CA ILE A 110 55.57 119.32 80.03
C ILE A 110 56.63 118.42 80.66
N LYS A 111 56.29 117.54 81.61
CA LYS A 111 57.23 116.57 82.22
C LYS A 111 57.78 115.58 81.19
N TRP A 112 56.97 115.10 80.25
CA TRP A 112 57.38 114.22 79.15
C TRP A 112 58.14 114.98 78.05
N ALA A 113 57.78 116.25 77.77
CA ALA A 113 58.46 117.10 76.79
C ALA A 113 59.77 117.71 77.32
N SER A 114 59.87 117.94 78.62
CA SER A 114 61.09 118.37 79.33
C SER A 114 62.02 117.20 79.66
N HIS A 115 61.52 115.96 79.55
CA HIS A 115 62.36 114.77 79.67
C HIS A 115 63.29 114.72 78.46
N VAL A 116 64.49 115.27 78.62
CA VAL A 116 65.57 115.17 77.64
C VAL A 116 66.01 113.71 77.61
N LEU A 117 65.54 112.99 76.59
CA LEU A 117 65.89 111.59 76.35
C LEU A 117 67.42 111.48 76.31
N THR A 118 67.96 110.54 77.08
CA THR A 118 69.39 110.24 77.04
C THR A 118 69.75 109.64 75.67
N LYS A 119 71.02 109.73 75.25
CA LYS A 119 71.46 109.14 73.97
C LYS A 119 71.06 107.66 73.86
N GLU A 120 71.13 106.94 74.99
CA GLU A 120 70.77 105.53 75.10
C GLU A 120 69.27 105.27 74.85
N GLU A 121 68.39 106.17 75.30
CA GLU A 121 66.94 106.04 75.09
C GLU A 121 66.51 106.34 73.64
N LEU A 122 67.18 107.28 72.98
CA LEU A 122 66.99 107.55 71.55
C LEU A 122 67.45 106.35 70.71
N GLU A 123 68.62 105.79 71.01
CA GLU A 123 69.13 104.58 70.37
C GLU A 123 68.21 103.39 70.63
N ALA A 124 67.68 103.22 71.85
CA ALA A 124 66.72 102.17 72.16
C ALA A 124 65.42 102.32 71.36
N ARG A 125 64.91 103.54 71.17
CA ARG A 125 63.74 103.82 70.33
C ARG A 125 64.00 103.54 68.85
N GLU A 126 65.14 103.97 68.33
CA GLU A 126 65.52 103.68 66.94
C GLU A 126 65.70 102.17 66.72
N GLN A 127 66.32 101.46 67.67
CA GLN A 127 66.45 100.02 67.63
C GLN A 127 65.09 99.33 67.70
N ALA A 128 64.16 99.81 68.54
CA ALA A 128 62.80 99.29 68.59
C ALA A 128 62.06 99.47 67.26
N PHE A 129 62.19 100.66 66.64
CA PHE A 129 61.58 100.95 65.34
C PHE A 129 62.23 100.16 64.19
N LYS A 130 63.55 99.94 64.24
CA LYS A 130 64.27 99.06 63.30
C LYS A 130 63.79 97.62 63.44
N LYS A 131 63.69 97.10 64.68
CA LYS A 131 63.16 95.76 64.98
C LYS A 131 61.71 95.60 64.49
N GLU A 132 60.87 96.63 64.63
CA GLU A 132 59.50 96.62 64.13
C GLU A 132 59.45 96.57 62.59
N LYS A 133 60.28 97.38 61.91
CA LYS A 133 60.41 97.33 60.45
C LYS A 133 60.95 96.00 59.94
N GLU A 134 61.97 95.46 60.59
CA GLU A 134 62.55 94.15 60.28
C GLU A 134 61.51 93.05 60.48
N ALA A 135 60.76 93.06 61.58
CA ALA A 135 59.66 92.12 61.82
C ALA A 135 58.60 92.20 60.70
N ILE A 136 58.22 93.41 60.25
CA ILE A 136 57.29 93.59 59.12
C ILE A 136 57.88 93.00 57.84
N VAL A 137 59.15 93.27 57.51
CA VAL A 137 59.82 92.72 56.32
C VAL A 137 59.92 91.19 56.41
N ASP A 138 60.23 90.64 57.57
CA ASP A 138 60.30 89.19 57.81
C ASP A 138 58.94 88.52 57.64
N THR A 139 57.85 89.14 58.11
CA THR A 139 56.49 88.62 57.85
C THR A 139 56.14 88.62 56.35
N VAL A 140 56.61 89.62 55.58
CA VAL A 140 56.39 89.68 54.13
C VAL A 140 57.26 88.67 53.38
N THR A 141 58.51 88.50 53.77
CA THR A 141 59.43 87.55 53.11
C THR A 141 59.04 86.11 53.40
N THR A 142 58.63 85.77 54.62
CA THR A 142 58.07 84.46 54.98
C THR A 142 56.79 84.19 54.17
N ARG A 143 55.88 85.16 54.05
CA ARG A 143 54.70 85.04 53.18
C ARG A 143 55.08 84.81 51.72
N LYS A 144 56.07 85.52 51.17
CA LYS A 144 56.57 85.28 49.80
C LYS A 144 57.16 83.89 49.63
N LYS A 145 57.93 83.39 50.61
CA LYS A 145 58.50 82.02 50.59
C LYS A 145 57.39 80.96 50.60
N ILE A 146 56.38 81.11 51.46
CA ILE A 146 55.21 80.22 51.53
C ILE A 146 54.45 80.24 50.19
N MET A 147 54.24 81.41 49.58
CA MET A 147 53.55 81.49 48.30
C MET A 147 54.34 80.81 47.17
N LYS A 148 55.68 80.97 47.13
CA LYS A 148 56.52 80.25 46.16
C LYS A 148 56.50 78.73 46.35
N GLN A 149 56.53 78.26 47.60
CA GLN A 149 56.39 76.83 47.89
C GLN A 149 55.02 76.30 47.47
N LYS A 150 53.94 77.03 47.76
CA LYS A 150 52.59 76.69 47.29
C LYS A 150 52.49 76.68 45.77
N GLU A 151 53.16 77.60 45.07
CA GLU A 151 53.21 77.62 43.61
C GLU A 151 53.97 76.41 43.04
N MET A 152 55.10 76.01 43.63
CA MET A 152 55.83 74.79 43.22
C MET A 152 54.97 73.53 43.43
N VAL A 153 54.34 73.42 44.60
CA VAL A 153 53.42 72.30 44.91
C VAL A 153 52.24 72.29 43.94
N TRP A 154 51.67 73.46 43.62
CA TRP A 154 50.58 73.58 42.66
C TRP A 154 51.01 73.19 41.23
N ARG A 155 52.22 73.57 40.79
CA ARG A 155 52.76 73.17 39.49
C ARG A 155 53.01 71.67 39.41
N ASN A 156 53.56 71.06 40.46
CA ASN A 156 53.83 69.61 40.49
C ASN A 156 52.53 68.78 40.59
N ASN A 157 51.54 69.29 41.32
CA ASN A 157 50.23 68.65 41.47
C ASN A 157 49.22 69.10 40.41
N ARG A 158 49.66 69.84 39.38
CA ARG A 158 48.81 70.18 38.25
C ARG A 158 48.45 68.88 37.55
N LYS A 159 47.16 68.55 37.55
CA LYS A 159 46.64 67.41 36.81
C LYS A 159 47.03 67.55 35.34
N LEU A 160 47.36 66.42 34.72
CA LEU A 160 47.62 66.37 33.31
C LEU A 160 46.38 66.86 32.56
N SER A 161 46.60 67.55 31.46
CA SER A 161 45.50 67.92 30.58
C SER A 161 44.84 66.65 30.03
N ASP A 162 43.53 66.65 29.78
CA ASP A 162 42.83 65.50 29.20
C ASP A 162 43.52 64.97 27.92
N LEU A 163 44.12 65.88 27.14
CA LEU A 163 44.93 65.54 25.96
C LEU A 163 46.23 64.80 26.31
N GLU A 164 46.88 65.17 27.41
CA GLU A 164 48.10 64.54 27.91
C GLU A 164 47.81 63.17 28.54
N GLU A 165 46.68 63.01 29.22
CA GLU A 165 46.22 61.71 29.74
C GLU A 165 45.92 60.74 28.59
N VAL A 166 45.17 61.17 27.58
CA VAL A 166 44.92 60.38 26.36
C VAL A 166 46.22 60.05 25.63
N ALA A 167 47.17 60.98 25.57
CA ALA A 167 48.49 60.71 24.98
C ALA A 167 49.28 59.67 25.77
N LYS A 168 49.22 59.71 27.11
CA LYS A 168 49.84 58.70 27.99
C LYS A 168 49.22 57.33 27.82
N GLU A 169 47.90 57.22 27.79
CA GLU A 169 47.20 55.94 27.56
C GLU A 169 47.56 55.35 26.21
N ARG A 170 47.58 56.17 25.15
CA ARG A 170 48.01 55.73 23.81
C ARG A 170 49.46 55.23 23.82
N ALA A 171 50.36 55.95 24.48
CA ALA A 171 51.75 55.54 24.62
C ALA A 171 51.88 54.22 25.42
N GLN A 172 51.11 54.06 26.50
CA GLN A 172 51.08 52.83 27.28
C GLN A 172 50.51 51.66 26.48
N ASN A 173 49.40 51.83 25.77
CA ASN A 173 48.82 50.82 24.89
C ASN A 173 49.79 50.40 23.79
N LEU A 174 50.54 51.37 23.23
CA LEU A 174 51.58 51.10 22.23
C LEU A 174 52.74 50.29 22.84
N LEU A 175 53.22 50.67 24.03
CA LEU A 175 54.25 49.92 24.76
C LEU A 175 53.79 48.51 25.13
N GLN A 176 52.56 48.36 25.62
CA GLN A 176 51.97 47.07 25.94
C GLN A 176 51.85 46.19 24.70
N ARG A 177 51.37 46.74 23.58
CA ARG A 177 51.30 46.03 22.30
C ARG A 177 52.69 45.62 21.79
N ALA A 178 53.68 46.51 21.89
CA ALA A 178 55.05 46.21 21.50
C ALA A 178 55.63 45.07 22.37
N ASN A 179 55.39 45.12 23.69
CA ASN A 179 55.78 44.07 24.61
C ASN A 179 55.08 42.74 24.29
N GLN A 180 53.77 42.74 24.03
CA GLN A 180 53.02 41.54 23.63
C GLN A 180 53.58 40.91 22.36
N LEU A 181 53.84 41.71 21.32
CA LEU A 181 54.44 41.22 20.07
C LEU A 181 55.84 40.64 20.29
N ARG A 182 56.61 41.22 21.22
CA ARG A 182 57.92 40.68 21.60
C ARG A 182 57.77 39.32 22.29
N MET A 183 56.85 39.20 23.25
CA MET A 183 56.57 37.93 23.92
C MET A 183 56.07 36.88 22.92
N GLU A 184 55.15 37.22 22.02
CA GLU A 184 54.65 36.29 20.98
C GLU A 184 55.74 35.75 20.05
N GLN A 185 56.86 36.48 19.91
CA GLN A 185 58.02 36.01 19.13
C GLN A 185 58.90 35.03 19.89
N GLU A 186 58.78 34.93 21.22
CA GLU A 186 59.51 33.94 22.02
C GLU A 186 59.07 32.52 21.61
N GLU A 187 60.06 31.64 21.38
CA GLU A 187 59.81 30.30 20.83
C GLU A 187 58.92 29.45 21.76
N GLU A 188 59.09 29.57 23.08
CA GLU A 188 58.26 28.88 24.08
C GLU A 188 56.77 29.23 23.93
N LEU A 189 56.46 30.51 23.70
CA LEU A 189 55.09 30.96 23.50
C LEU A 189 54.52 30.52 22.14
N LYS A 190 55.35 30.41 21.10
CA LYS A 190 54.94 29.81 19.81
C LYS A 190 54.62 28.33 19.96
N ASP A 191 55.45 27.58 20.68
CA ASP A 191 55.24 26.16 20.94
C ASP A 191 53.97 25.93 21.78
N MET A 192 53.76 26.74 22.81
CA MET A 192 52.51 26.74 23.57
C MET A 192 51.30 27.06 22.67
N LYS A 193 51.40 28.05 21.79
CA LYS A 193 50.33 28.40 20.84
C LYS A 193 50.02 27.24 19.89
N LYS A 194 51.03 26.49 19.46
CA LYS A 194 50.88 25.26 18.65
C LYS A 194 50.16 24.16 19.43
N ILE A 195 50.52 23.94 20.70
CA ILE A 195 49.84 22.96 21.57
C ILE A 195 48.37 23.35 21.77
N ILE A 196 48.10 24.62 22.07
CA ILE A 196 46.73 25.14 22.22
C ILE A 196 45.93 24.96 20.93
N LEU A 197 46.53 25.24 19.77
CA LEU A 197 45.88 25.04 18.48
C LEU A 197 45.55 23.56 18.25
N ASN A 198 46.50 22.66 18.52
CA ASN A 198 46.28 21.23 18.41
C ASN A 198 45.17 20.75 19.34
N ALA A 199 45.14 21.21 20.60
CA ALA A 199 44.08 20.89 21.55
C ALA A 199 42.71 21.35 21.05
N LYS A 200 42.61 22.54 20.45
CA LYS A 200 41.38 23.02 19.80
C LYS A 200 40.97 22.12 18.63
N CYS A 201 41.91 21.74 17.77
CA CYS A 201 41.65 20.83 16.65
C CYS A 201 41.17 19.45 17.13
N HIS A 202 41.76 18.92 18.21
CA HIS A 202 41.32 17.66 18.82
C HIS A 202 39.91 17.77 19.38
N ALA A 203 39.59 18.83 20.14
CA ALA A 203 38.24 19.05 20.67
C ALA A 203 37.18 19.11 19.55
N ILE A 204 37.48 19.78 18.43
CA ILE A 204 36.59 19.83 17.27
C ILE A 204 36.45 18.44 16.64
N ARG A 205 37.56 17.71 16.46
CA ARG A 205 37.53 16.36 15.89
C ARG A 205 36.72 15.41 16.76
N ASP A 206 36.88 15.45 18.08
CA ASP A 206 36.16 14.58 19.00
C ASP A 206 34.65 14.88 18.95
N ALA A 207 34.26 16.15 18.89
CA ALA A 207 32.87 16.54 18.68
C ALA A 207 32.31 16.02 17.34
N GLN A 208 33.08 16.12 16.25
CA GLN A 208 32.69 15.58 14.93
C GLN A 208 32.57 14.06 14.92
N ILE A 209 33.45 13.35 15.65
CA ILE A 209 33.35 11.89 15.77
C ILE A 209 32.07 11.50 16.49
N LEU A 210 31.73 12.19 17.59
CA LEU A 210 30.48 11.95 18.32
C LEU A 210 29.24 12.26 17.46
N GLU A 211 29.26 13.37 16.72
CA GLU A 211 28.20 13.72 15.78
C GLU A 211 28.03 12.65 14.70
N LYS A 212 29.12 12.20 14.08
CA LYS A 212 29.08 11.12 13.08
C LYS A 212 28.52 9.82 13.64
N GLN A 213 28.90 9.45 14.87
CA GLN A 213 28.36 8.25 15.53
C GLN A 213 26.87 8.38 15.81
N LEU A 214 26.39 9.57 16.19
CA LEU A 214 24.97 9.83 16.41
C LEU A 214 24.19 9.75 15.09
N ILE A 215 24.68 10.39 14.02
CA ILE A 215 24.09 10.29 12.68
C ILE A 215 24.01 8.84 12.22
N GLN A 216 25.08 8.06 12.40
CA GLN A 216 25.06 6.64 12.03
C GLN A 216 23.97 5.86 12.78
N LYS A 217 23.82 6.09 14.09
CA LYS A 217 22.77 5.43 14.89
C LYS A 217 21.37 5.80 14.43
N GLU A 218 21.15 7.06 14.07
CA GLU A 218 19.86 7.53 13.55
C GLU A 218 19.57 6.93 12.17
N LEU A 219 20.56 6.85 11.29
CA LEU A 219 20.45 6.18 9.99
C LEU A 219 20.13 4.68 10.17
N ASP A 220 20.88 3.97 11.00
CA ASP A 220 20.64 2.54 11.28
C ASP A 220 19.23 2.30 11.86
N ALA A 221 18.70 3.24 12.65
CA ALA A 221 17.35 3.15 13.20
C ALA A 221 16.28 3.37 12.12
N GLU A 222 16.47 4.33 11.22
CA GLU A 222 15.55 4.58 10.12
C GLU A 222 15.60 3.46 9.07
N GLU A 223 16.78 2.91 8.77
CA GLU A 223 16.93 1.72 7.93
C GLU A 223 16.13 0.54 8.50
N LYS A 224 16.25 0.24 9.80
CA LYS A 224 15.45 -0.80 10.46
C LYS A 224 13.94 -0.54 10.37
N ARG A 225 13.52 0.73 10.47
CA ARG A 225 12.12 1.12 10.33
C ARG A 225 11.61 0.88 8.91
N LEU A 226 12.42 1.21 7.90
CA LEU A 226 12.10 0.96 6.49
C LEU A 226 12.05 -0.54 6.21
N ASP A 227 12.99 -1.33 6.71
CA ASP A 227 12.99 -2.78 6.58
C ASP A 227 11.72 -3.42 7.15
N GLN A 228 11.28 -2.96 8.32
CA GLN A 228 10.01 -3.40 8.92
C GLN A 228 8.81 -3.04 8.03
N MET A 229 8.80 -1.84 7.45
CA MET A 229 7.73 -1.41 6.56
C MET A 229 7.70 -2.26 5.27
N MET A 230 8.87 -2.54 4.68
CA MET A 230 9.02 -3.40 3.52
C MET A 230 8.59 -4.84 3.80
N GLU A 231 8.96 -5.39 4.96
CA GLU A 231 8.57 -6.76 5.35
C GLU A 231 7.05 -6.85 5.57
N VAL A 232 6.43 -5.84 6.18
CA VAL A 232 4.96 -5.78 6.31
C VAL A 232 4.30 -5.73 4.93
N GLU A 233 4.83 -4.95 3.99
CA GLU A 233 4.30 -4.89 2.63
C GLU A 233 4.47 -6.24 1.89
N ARG A 234 5.62 -6.89 2.06
CA ARG A 234 5.87 -8.24 1.56
C ARG A 234 4.90 -9.25 2.14
N GLN A 235 4.63 -9.22 3.44
CA GLN A 235 3.64 -10.09 4.08
C GLN A 235 2.23 -9.85 3.54
N LYS A 236 1.84 -8.58 3.36
CA LYS A 236 0.55 -8.22 2.75
C LYS A 236 0.43 -8.69 1.30
N SER A 237 1.52 -8.70 0.53
CA SER A 237 1.50 -9.20 -0.85
C SER A 237 1.34 -10.72 -0.88
N VAL A 238 2.05 -11.44 0.01
CA VAL A 238 1.90 -12.89 0.18
C VAL A 238 0.48 -13.23 0.61
N GLN A 239 -0.08 -12.54 1.61
CA GLN A 239 -1.47 -12.75 2.06
C GLN A 239 -2.48 -12.55 0.93
N ARG A 240 -2.34 -11.49 0.13
CA ARG A 240 -3.20 -11.27 -1.06
C ARG A 240 -3.10 -12.42 -2.05
N GLN A 241 -1.89 -12.91 -2.31
CA GLN A 241 -1.68 -14.04 -3.22
C GLN A 241 -2.31 -15.34 -2.66
N GLU A 242 -2.13 -15.61 -1.37
CA GLU A 242 -2.73 -16.75 -0.68
C GLU A 242 -4.26 -16.70 -0.70
N GLU A 243 -4.86 -15.54 -0.53
CA GLU A 243 -6.31 -15.35 -0.65
C GLU A 243 -6.81 -15.65 -2.07
N LEU A 244 -6.10 -15.21 -3.10
CA LEU A 244 -6.41 -15.54 -4.49
C LEU A 244 -6.28 -17.05 -4.76
N ASP A 245 -5.23 -17.69 -4.23
CA ASP A 245 -5.05 -19.13 -4.33
C ASP A 245 -6.11 -19.91 -3.55
N ARG A 246 -6.58 -19.38 -2.42
CA ARG A 246 -7.68 -19.95 -1.64
C ARG A 246 -8.99 -19.88 -2.45
N LYS A 247 -9.32 -18.73 -3.02
CA LYS A 247 -10.50 -18.57 -3.90
C LYS A 247 -10.45 -19.52 -5.10
N ARG A 248 -9.31 -19.62 -5.79
CA ARG A 248 -9.13 -20.58 -6.90
C ARG A 248 -9.24 -22.04 -6.47
N ARG A 249 -8.80 -22.38 -5.25
CA ARG A 249 -9.00 -23.73 -4.67
C ARG A 249 -10.47 -23.99 -4.38
N GLU A 250 -11.18 -23.03 -3.79
CA GLU A 250 -12.61 -23.14 -3.50
C GLU A 250 -13.43 -23.32 -4.80
N GLU A 251 -13.13 -22.56 -5.85
CA GLU A 251 -13.76 -22.72 -7.16
C GLU A 251 -13.52 -24.10 -7.77
N ARG A 252 -12.29 -24.62 -7.70
CA ARG A 252 -11.98 -25.99 -8.13
C ARG A 252 -12.76 -27.04 -7.34
N ILE A 253 -12.89 -26.85 -6.02
CA ILE A 253 -13.67 -27.76 -5.17
C ILE A 253 -15.15 -27.70 -5.53
N ARG A 254 -15.71 -26.51 -5.79
CA ARG A 254 -17.10 -26.33 -6.25
C ARG A 254 -17.33 -27.01 -7.60
N GLY A 255 -16.44 -26.77 -8.57
CA GLY A 255 -16.49 -27.42 -9.87
C GLY A 255 -16.43 -28.95 -9.76
N ARG A 256 -15.51 -29.49 -8.94
CA ARG A 256 -15.43 -30.93 -8.67
C ARG A 256 -16.72 -31.46 -8.06
N ARG A 257 -17.30 -30.79 -7.07
CA ARG A 257 -18.58 -31.20 -6.45
C ARG A 257 -19.69 -31.29 -7.49
N HIS A 258 -19.79 -30.31 -8.38
CA HIS A 258 -20.81 -30.32 -9.43
C HIS A 258 -20.63 -31.48 -10.42
N ILE A 259 -19.39 -31.79 -10.82
CA ILE A 259 -19.10 -32.94 -11.68
C ILE A 259 -19.48 -34.26 -11.00
N VAL A 260 -19.16 -34.41 -9.71
CA VAL A 260 -19.54 -35.61 -8.95
C VAL A 260 -21.06 -35.75 -8.89
N GLU A 261 -21.78 -34.67 -8.61
CA GLU A 261 -23.25 -34.67 -8.60
C GLU A 261 -23.84 -35.03 -9.98
N GLN A 262 -23.23 -34.56 -11.08
CA GLN A 262 -23.63 -34.97 -12.43
C GLN A 262 -23.34 -36.44 -12.70
N MET A 263 -22.22 -36.99 -12.22
CA MET A 263 -21.90 -38.41 -12.34
C MET A 263 -22.90 -39.28 -11.59
N GLU A 264 -23.28 -38.89 -10.37
CA GLU A 264 -24.29 -39.56 -9.56
C GLU A 264 -25.64 -39.58 -10.29
N LYS A 265 -26.13 -38.43 -10.77
CA LYS A 265 -27.38 -38.35 -11.55
C LYS A 265 -27.35 -39.22 -12.80
N ASN A 266 -26.26 -39.18 -13.57
CA ASN A 266 -26.11 -40.02 -14.76
C ASN A 266 -26.07 -41.52 -14.41
N GLN A 267 -25.52 -41.87 -13.25
CA GLN A 267 -25.50 -43.26 -12.78
C GLN A 267 -26.90 -43.72 -12.36
N GLU A 268 -27.65 -42.88 -11.67
CA GLU A 268 -29.06 -43.11 -11.30
C GLU A 268 -29.95 -43.28 -12.55
N GLU A 269 -29.79 -42.40 -13.55
CA GLU A 269 -30.51 -42.53 -14.82
C GLU A 269 -30.18 -43.84 -15.54
N ARG A 270 -28.89 -44.24 -15.53
CA ARG A 270 -28.48 -45.53 -16.12
C ARG A 270 -29.05 -46.73 -15.37
N SER A 271 -29.15 -46.69 -14.05
CA SER A 271 -29.78 -47.77 -13.28
C SER A 271 -31.27 -47.84 -13.58
N LEU A 272 -31.97 -46.70 -13.62
CA LEU A 272 -33.40 -46.66 -13.98
C LEU A 272 -33.66 -47.21 -15.38
N LEU A 273 -32.83 -46.85 -16.38
CA LEU A 273 -32.93 -47.39 -17.73
C LEU A 273 -32.56 -48.88 -17.82
N ALA A 274 -31.72 -49.39 -16.92
CA ALA A 274 -31.45 -50.82 -16.82
C ALA A 274 -32.64 -51.58 -16.25
N GLU A 275 -33.24 -51.06 -15.17
CA GLU A 275 -34.46 -51.61 -14.57
C GLU A 275 -35.64 -51.63 -15.56
N GLN A 276 -35.84 -50.56 -16.33
CA GLN A 276 -36.87 -50.53 -17.37
C GLN A 276 -36.66 -51.61 -18.43
N ARG A 277 -35.43 -51.79 -18.92
CA ARG A 277 -35.12 -52.85 -19.89
C ARG A 277 -35.29 -54.25 -19.32
N GLU A 278 -35.02 -54.43 -18.02
CA GLU A 278 -35.25 -55.69 -17.33
C GLU A 278 -36.74 -56.00 -17.22
N GLN A 279 -37.56 -55.02 -16.86
CA GLN A 279 -39.03 -55.15 -16.85
C GLN A 279 -39.59 -55.47 -18.25
N GLU A 280 -39.12 -54.80 -19.31
CA GLU A 280 -39.52 -55.10 -20.69
C GLU A 280 -39.11 -56.53 -21.09
N LYS A 281 -37.93 -56.98 -20.68
CA LYS A 281 -37.45 -58.34 -20.93
C LYS A 281 -38.31 -59.37 -20.20
N GLU A 282 -38.66 -59.12 -18.93
CA GLU A 282 -39.57 -59.98 -18.16
C GLU A 282 -40.94 -60.08 -18.84
N GLN A 283 -41.52 -58.96 -19.25
CA GLN A 283 -42.79 -58.95 -19.99
C GLN A 283 -42.70 -59.72 -21.31
N MET A 284 -41.61 -59.61 -22.05
CA MET A 284 -41.39 -60.38 -23.27
C MET A 284 -41.29 -61.88 -22.98
N LEU A 285 -40.57 -62.27 -21.93
CA LEU A 285 -40.43 -63.67 -21.51
C LEU A 285 -41.79 -64.25 -21.11
N GLU A 286 -42.58 -63.54 -20.30
CA GLU A 286 -43.95 -63.96 -19.95
C GLU A 286 -44.83 -64.12 -21.19
N TYR A 287 -44.70 -63.22 -22.18
CA TYR A 287 -45.45 -63.32 -23.42
C TYR A 287 -45.03 -64.54 -24.25
N MET A 288 -43.73 -64.81 -24.35
CA MET A 288 -43.21 -66.00 -25.03
C MET A 288 -43.65 -67.29 -24.32
N GLU A 289 -43.65 -67.32 -23.00
CA GLU A 289 -44.11 -68.46 -22.20
C GLU A 289 -45.60 -68.75 -22.45
N LYS A 290 -46.45 -67.72 -22.46
CA LYS A 290 -47.87 -67.86 -22.83
C LYS A 290 -48.06 -68.43 -24.23
N LEU A 291 -47.28 -67.95 -25.21
CA LEU A 291 -47.35 -68.47 -26.58
C LEU A 291 -46.91 -69.94 -26.66
N GLN A 292 -45.83 -70.31 -25.94
CA GLN A 292 -45.38 -71.70 -25.85
C GLN A 292 -46.44 -72.60 -25.20
N GLU A 293 -47.11 -72.13 -24.14
CA GLU A 293 -48.22 -72.86 -23.52
C GLU A 293 -49.38 -73.06 -24.49
N GLU A 294 -49.75 -72.03 -25.26
CA GLU A 294 -50.80 -72.12 -26.28
C GLU A 294 -50.42 -73.11 -27.39
N ASP A 295 -49.19 -73.04 -27.91
CA ASP A 295 -48.66 -73.99 -28.91
C ASP A 295 -48.69 -75.44 -28.39
N LEU A 296 -48.32 -75.66 -27.13
CA LEU A 296 -48.41 -76.98 -26.49
C LEU A 296 -49.86 -77.46 -26.40
N ARG A 297 -50.79 -76.60 -25.98
CA ARG A 297 -52.23 -76.93 -25.94
C ARG A 297 -52.76 -77.27 -27.33
N ASP A 298 -52.37 -76.52 -28.35
CA ASP A 298 -52.77 -76.78 -29.74
C ASP A 298 -52.21 -78.10 -30.26
N LEU A 299 -50.95 -78.43 -29.93
CA LEU A 299 -50.34 -79.71 -30.25
C LEU A 299 -51.08 -80.87 -29.56
N GLU A 300 -51.43 -80.72 -28.28
CA GLU A 300 -52.22 -81.70 -27.54
C GLU A 300 -53.60 -81.90 -28.17
N GLN A 301 -54.30 -80.81 -28.52
CA GLN A 301 -55.60 -80.88 -29.18
C GLN A 301 -55.50 -81.58 -30.54
N ARG A 302 -54.51 -81.21 -31.37
CA ARG A 302 -54.26 -81.87 -32.67
C ARG A 302 -53.93 -83.35 -32.48
N HIS A 303 -53.15 -83.71 -31.46
CA HIS A 303 -52.86 -85.10 -31.13
C HIS A 303 -54.12 -85.87 -30.74
N GLN A 304 -54.96 -85.31 -29.86
CA GLN A 304 -56.24 -85.89 -29.48
C GLN A 304 -57.18 -86.05 -30.68
N GLN A 305 -57.26 -85.05 -31.57
CA GLN A 305 -58.05 -85.14 -32.80
C GLN A 305 -57.52 -86.23 -33.74
N LYS A 306 -56.19 -86.33 -33.92
CA LYS A 306 -55.57 -87.42 -34.69
C LYS A 306 -55.92 -88.79 -34.11
N LEU A 307 -55.87 -88.96 -32.79
CA LEU A 307 -56.26 -90.20 -32.13
C LEU A 307 -57.74 -90.55 -32.35
N LYS A 308 -58.64 -89.57 -32.20
CA LYS A 308 -60.08 -89.75 -32.49
C LYS A 308 -60.32 -90.18 -33.94
N MET A 309 -59.68 -89.50 -34.89
CA MET A 309 -59.79 -89.82 -36.32
C MET A 309 -59.20 -91.21 -36.63
N GLN A 310 -58.06 -91.58 -36.05
CA GLN A 310 -57.50 -92.92 -36.20
C GLN A 310 -58.41 -94.01 -35.64
N ALA A 311 -59.05 -93.77 -34.49
CA ALA A 311 -60.03 -94.69 -33.93
C ALA A 311 -61.24 -94.87 -34.86
N GLU A 312 -61.72 -93.77 -35.45
CA GLU A 312 -62.84 -93.80 -36.40
C GLU A 312 -62.48 -94.53 -37.71
N ILE A 313 -61.30 -94.27 -38.29
CA ILE A 313 -60.80 -94.99 -39.47
C ILE A 313 -60.70 -96.49 -39.19
N LYS A 314 -60.20 -96.88 -38.01
CA LYS A 314 -60.14 -98.30 -37.63
C LYS A 314 -61.54 -98.92 -37.59
N ARG A 315 -62.52 -98.25 -36.97
CA ARG A 315 -63.93 -98.72 -36.96
C ARG A 315 -64.48 -98.90 -38.36
N ILE A 316 -64.32 -97.90 -39.23
CA ILE A 316 -64.80 -97.94 -40.62
C ILE A 316 -64.10 -99.04 -41.42
N ASN A 317 -62.79 -99.24 -41.23
CA ASN A 317 -62.05 -100.31 -41.89
C ASN A 317 -62.50 -101.69 -41.40
N ASP A 318 -62.72 -101.86 -40.09
CA ASP A 318 -63.23 -103.11 -39.52
C ASP A 318 -64.64 -103.42 -40.06
N GLU A 319 -65.52 -102.41 -40.17
CA GLU A 319 -66.84 -102.54 -40.77
C GLU A 319 -66.76 -102.89 -42.27
N ASN A 320 -65.91 -102.22 -43.04
CA ASN A 320 -65.68 -102.55 -44.45
C ASN A 320 -65.12 -103.97 -44.64
N GLN A 321 -64.21 -104.42 -43.76
CA GLN A 321 -63.71 -105.79 -43.80
C GLN A 321 -64.81 -106.81 -43.52
N ARG A 322 -65.70 -106.53 -42.55
CA ARG A 322 -66.88 -107.37 -42.28
C ARG A 322 -67.80 -107.45 -43.49
N GLN A 323 -68.15 -106.31 -44.08
CA GLN A 323 -68.97 -106.27 -45.30
C GLN A 323 -68.32 -107.01 -46.47
N LYS A 324 -67.01 -106.87 -46.67
CA LYS A 324 -66.28 -107.61 -47.71
C LYS A 324 -66.28 -109.12 -47.44
N ALA A 325 -66.16 -109.54 -46.19
CA ALA A 325 -66.23 -110.95 -45.81
C ALA A 325 -67.65 -111.52 -46.02
N GLU A 326 -68.69 -110.75 -45.73
CA GLU A 326 -70.09 -111.12 -46.01
C GLU A 326 -70.35 -111.26 -47.51
N LEU A 327 -69.88 -110.32 -48.33
CA LEU A 327 -69.97 -110.39 -49.79
C LEU A 327 -69.23 -111.62 -50.34
N LEU A 328 -68.01 -111.89 -49.86
CA LEU A 328 -67.25 -113.08 -50.25
C LEU A 328 -67.97 -114.39 -49.84
N ALA A 329 -68.68 -114.40 -48.70
CA ALA A 329 -69.47 -115.56 -48.30
C ALA A 329 -70.68 -115.76 -49.22
N GLN A 330 -71.34 -114.67 -49.65
CA GLN A 330 -72.44 -114.72 -50.62
C GLN A 330 -71.97 -115.17 -52.01
N GLU A 331 -70.82 -114.67 -52.48
CA GLU A 331 -70.20 -115.09 -53.75
C GLU A 331 -69.89 -116.59 -53.73
N LYS A 332 -69.29 -117.09 -52.64
CA LYS A 332 -69.03 -118.54 -52.47
C LYS A 332 -70.31 -119.37 -52.52
N LEU A 333 -71.40 -118.89 -51.90
CA LEU A 333 -72.69 -119.57 -51.96
C LEU A 333 -73.25 -119.56 -53.39
N ALA A 334 -73.16 -118.44 -54.11
CA ALA A 334 -73.57 -118.35 -55.50
C ALA A 334 -72.75 -119.29 -56.41
N ASP A 335 -71.43 -119.34 -56.24
CA ASP A 335 -70.55 -120.25 -56.98
C ASP A 335 -70.88 -121.72 -56.72
N GLN A 336 -71.19 -122.08 -55.47
CA GLN A 336 -71.67 -123.43 -55.14
C GLN A 336 -72.99 -123.75 -55.85
N MET A 337 -73.93 -122.81 -55.92
CA MET A 337 -75.18 -122.99 -56.65
C MET A 337 -74.95 -123.14 -58.15
N VAL A 338 -74.03 -122.38 -58.75
CA VAL A 338 -73.63 -122.52 -60.15
C VAL A 338 -73.00 -123.88 -60.40
N MET A 339 -72.09 -124.34 -59.53
CA MET A 339 -71.48 -125.67 -59.64
C MET A 339 -72.49 -126.81 -59.52
N GLU A 340 -73.45 -126.70 -58.60
CA GLU A 340 -74.55 -127.68 -58.47
C GLU A 340 -75.43 -127.69 -59.72
N PHE A 341 -75.71 -126.52 -60.31
CA PHE A 341 -76.47 -126.40 -61.54
C PHE A 341 -75.72 -127.00 -62.74
N THR A 342 -74.42 -126.74 -62.89
CA THR A 342 -73.62 -127.32 -63.97
C THR A 342 -73.50 -128.83 -63.85
N LYS A 343 -73.30 -129.38 -62.63
CA LYS A 343 -73.33 -130.84 -62.39
C LYS A 343 -74.66 -131.47 -62.81
N LYS A 344 -75.79 -130.85 -62.45
CA LYS A 344 -77.14 -131.34 -62.83
C LYS A 344 -77.37 -131.27 -64.35
N LYS A 345 -76.86 -130.23 -65.02
CA LYS A 345 -76.92 -130.11 -66.48
C LYS A 345 -76.09 -131.22 -67.16
N MET A 346 -74.86 -131.43 -66.69
CA MET A 346 -73.98 -132.49 -67.19
C MET A 346 -74.60 -133.88 -67.01
N ALA A 347 -75.28 -134.15 -65.88
CA ALA A 347 -75.96 -135.42 -65.64
C ALA A 347 -77.12 -135.66 -66.63
N ARG A 348 -77.93 -134.63 -66.92
CA ARG A 348 -79.03 -134.73 -67.90
C ARG A 348 -78.53 -134.92 -69.34
N GLU A 349 -77.45 -134.24 -69.71
CA GLU A 349 -76.83 -134.41 -71.03
C GLU A 349 -76.25 -135.83 -71.19
N ALA A 350 -75.62 -136.37 -70.14
CA ALA A 350 -75.13 -137.75 -70.12
C ALA A 350 -76.26 -138.80 -70.22
N GLU A 351 -77.40 -138.58 -69.55
CA GLU A 351 -78.60 -139.44 -69.68
C GLU A 351 -79.16 -139.42 -71.11
N PHE A 352 -79.23 -138.25 -71.73
CA PHE A 352 -79.73 -138.09 -73.10
C PHE A 352 -78.79 -138.72 -74.15
N GLU A 353 -77.47 -138.64 -73.95
CA GLU A 353 -76.48 -139.26 -74.82
C GLU A 353 -76.55 -140.80 -74.74
N ALA A 354 -76.77 -141.36 -73.54
CA ALA A 354 -76.96 -142.79 -73.35
C ALA A 354 -78.24 -143.33 -74.04
N GLU A 355 -79.33 -142.55 -74.06
CA GLU A 355 -80.54 -142.91 -74.80
C GLU A 355 -80.34 -142.90 -76.32
N GLN A 356 -79.61 -141.90 -76.85
CA GLN A 356 -79.29 -141.86 -78.29
C GLN A 356 -78.42 -143.04 -78.73
N GLU A 357 -77.47 -143.46 -77.90
CA GLU A 357 -76.65 -144.64 -78.19
C GLU A 357 -77.48 -145.93 -78.26
N ARG A 358 -78.52 -146.07 -77.42
CA ARG A 358 -79.41 -147.25 -77.48
C ARG A 358 -80.17 -147.31 -78.79
N ILE A 359 -80.70 -146.18 -79.24
CA ILE A 359 -81.42 -146.08 -80.52
C ILE A 359 -80.49 -146.36 -81.71
N ARG A 360 -79.23 -145.90 -81.68
CA ARG A 360 -78.25 -146.22 -82.73
C ARG A 360 -77.94 -147.72 -82.80
N ARG A 361 -77.72 -148.37 -81.65
CA ARG A 361 -77.42 -149.82 -81.58
C ARG A 361 -78.58 -150.69 -82.09
N GLU A 362 -79.82 -150.27 -81.97
CA GLU A 362 -80.98 -150.99 -82.52
C GLU A 362 -81.07 -150.83 -84.05
N LYS A 363 -80.88 -149.62 -84.58
CA LYS A 363 -80.87 -149.36 -86.02
C LYS A 363 -79.74 -150.08 -86.77
N GLU A 364 -78.57 -150.22 -86.14
CA GLU A 364 -77.45 -150.98 -86.72
C GLU A 364 -77.74 -152.48 -86.87
N LYS A 365 -78.52 -153.07 -85.95
CA LYS A 365 -78.91 -154.50 -86.04
C LYS A 365 -79.90 -154.75 -87.19
N GLU A 366 -80.77 -153.79 -87.51
CA GLU A 366 -81.70 -153.88 -88.64
C GLU A 366 -80.98 -153.74 -90.00
N ILE A 367 -80.02 -152.82 -90.09
CA ILE A 367 -79.22 -152.60 -91.31
C ILE A 367 -78.32 -153.81 -91.59
N ALA A 368 -77.77 -154.45 -90.56
CA ALA A 368 -76.99 -155.69 -90.72
C ALA A 368 -77.82 -156.84 -91.32
N ARG A 369 -79.11 -156.95 -90.95
CA ARG A 369 -80.03 -157.95 -91.52
C ARG A 369 -80.34 -157.69 -93.00
N LEU A 370 -80.56 -156.43 -93.38
CA LEU A 370 -80.84 -156.04 -94.77
C LEU A 370 -79.61 -156.20 -95.68
N ARG A 371 -78.41 -155.95 -95.15
CA ARG A 371 -77.14 -156.11 -95.89
C ARG A 371 -76.82 -157.58 -96.19
N ALA A 372 -77.13 -158.50 -95.25
CA ALA A 372 -76.96 -159.94 -95.47
C ALA A 372 -77.94 -160.56 -96.49
N MET A 373 -79.09 -159.92 -96.74
CA MET A 373 -80.06 -160.37 -97.75
C MET A 373 -79.67 -159.92 -99.18
N GLN A 374 -79.04 -158.75 -99.30
CA GLN A 374 -78.57 -158.20 -100.58
C GLN A 374 -77.31 -158.92 -101.10
N GLU A 375 -76.42 -159.33 -100.20
CA GLU A 375 -75.19 -160.08 -100.55
C GLU A 375 -75.52 -161.44 -101.20
N LYS A 376 -76.51 -162.17 -100.68
CA LYS A 376 -77.00 -163.43 -101.29
C LYS A 376 -77.62 -163.26 -102.69
N ALA A 377 -78.13 -162.08 -103.02
CA ALA A 377 -78.70 -161.79 -104.33
C ALA A 377 -77.63 -161.37 -105.36
N GLN A 378 -76.55 -160.74 -104.91
CA GLN A 378 -75.40 -160.37 -105.75
C GLN A 378 -74.52 -161.58 -106.11
N ASP A 379 -74.37 -162.54 -105.18
CA ASP A 379 -73.62 -163.77 -105.47
C ASP A 379 -74.30 -164.65 -106.54
N TYR A 380 -75.64 -164.66 -106.60
CA TYR A 380 -76.41 -165.39 -107.62
C TYR A 380 -76.34 -164.75 -109.02
N GLN A 381 -76.10 -163.43 -109.10
CA GLN A 381 -75.89 -162.70 -110.37
C GLN A 381 -74.46 -162.85 -110.90
N ALA A 382 -73.47 -163.03 -110.01
CA ALA A 382 -72.07 -163.27 -110.39
C ALA A 382 -71.84 -164.67 -110.99
N GLU A 383 -72.60 -165.68 -110.57
CA GLU A 383 -72.53 -167.04 -111.15
C GLU A 383 -73.12 -167.12 -112.58
N GLN A 384 -74.15 -166.32 -112.90
CA GLN A 384 -74.75 -166.21 -114.25
C GLN A 384 -73.83 -165.47 -115.24
N HIS A 385 -73.04 -164.49 -114.76
CA HIS A 385 -72.09 -163.74 -115.60
C HIS A 385 -70.85 -164.55 -116.04
N ASN A 386 -70.52 -165.65 -115.36
CA ASN A 386 -69.42 -166.56 -115.75
C ASN A 386 -69.78 -167.54 -116.87
N LEU A 387 -71.07 -167.68 -117.24
CA LEU A 387 -71.53 -168.53 -118.33
C LEU A 387 -71.70 -167.78 -119.67
N VAL A 388 -71.84 -166.45 -119.63
CA VAL A 388 -72.11 -165.60 -120.83
C VAL A 388 -70.83 -165.11 -121.53
N ALA A 389 -69.65 -165.19 -120.89
CA ALA A 389 -68.38 -164.74 -121.47
C ALA A 389 -67.58 -165.85 -122.21
N ARG A 390 -68.17 -167.04 -122.41
CA ARG A 390 -67.53 -168.18 -123.12
C ARG A 390 -68.10 -168.51 -124.52
N GLU A 391 -69.14 -167.82 -124.98
CA GLU A 391 -69.68 -167.96 -126.35
C GLU A 391 -69.88 -166.57 -126.94
N ILE A 392 -68.92 -166.02 -127.69
CA ILE A 392 -68.66 -166.23 -129.11
C ILE A 392 -69.06 -164.97 -129.93
N PRO A 393 -68.26 -164.66 -130.96
CA PRO A 393 -68.37 -163.55 -131.91
C PRO A 393 -69.66 -163.54 -132.74
N GLU A 394 -69.72 -162.59 -133.68
CA GLU A 394 -70.68 -162.54 -134.78
C GLU A 394 -72.12 -162.13 -134.39
N ALA A 395 -72.29 -160.88 -133.98
CA ALA A 395 -73.58 -160.22 -134.16
C ALA A 395 -73.39 -158.74 -134.50
N SER A 396 -73.25 -158.52 -135.81
CA SER A 396 -73.95 -157.44 -136.49
C SER A 396 -73.32 -156.05 -136.33
N ARG A 397 -72.53 -155.55 -137.29
CA ARG A 397 -72.69 -155.76 -138.74
C ARG A 397 -74.17 -155.73 -139.17
N SER A 398 -74.91 -154.72 -138.71
CA SER A 398 -76.13 -154.24 -139.38
C SER A 398 -76.69 -153.04 -138.63
N ARG A 399 -76.22 -151.86 -139.04
CA ARG A 399 -76.85 -150.54 -139.01
C ARG A 399 -75.74 -149.58 -139.41
N LEU A 400 -75.29 -149.64 -140.68
CA LEU A 400 -75.99 -148.99 -141.81
C LEU A 400 -76.43 -147.59 -141.36
N GLY A 401 -75.74 -146.54 -141.77
CA GLY A 401 -75.53 -146.30 -143.20
C GLY A 401 -76.87 -145.90 -143.79
N GLN A 402 -77.45 -144.83 -143.25
CA GLN A 402 -78.41 -143.97 -143.91
C GLN A 402 -78.17 -142.57 -143.34
N LEU A 403 -78.20 -141.59 -144.24
CA LEU A 403 -78.04 -140.16 -144.00
C LEU A 403 -76.59 -139.64 -144.09
N GLU A 404 -75.90 -140.06 -145.16
CA GLU A 404 -75.45 -139.06 -146.13
C GLU A 404 -76.67 -138.37 -146.76
N GLN A 405 -76.51 -137.08 -147.08
CA GLN A 405 -77.41 -136.18 -147.82
C GLN A 405 -78.38 -135.34 -146.97
N ALA A 406 -77.86 -134.27 -146.36
CA ALA A 406 -78.42 -132.91 -146.40
C ALA A 406 -77.63 -131.94 -145.51
N SER A 407 -76.41 -131.57 -145.92
CA SER A 407 -76.02 -130.16 -146.00
C SER A 407 -74.74 -130.07 -146.82
N SER A 408 -74.81 -129.20 -147.82
CA SER A 408 -73.79 -128.68 -148.72
C SER A 408 -72.33 -128.71 -148.28
#